data_AF-A0ABD5AXV2-F1
#
_entry.id   AF-A0ABD5AXV2-F1
#
_cell.length_a   1.000
_cell.length_b   1.000
_cell.length_c   1.000
_cell.angle_alpha   90.00
_cell.angle_beta   90.00
_cell.angle_gamma   90.00
#
_symmetry.space_group_name_H-M   'P 1'
#
loop_
_entity.id
_entity.type
_entity.pdbx_description
1 polymer ?
#
loop_
_entity_poly.entity_id
_entity_poly.type
_entity_poly.pdbx_seq_one_letter_code
_entity_poly.pdbx_strand_id
1 'polypeptide(L)' 'SQLKLSVLTIHQSVPIDKKASITLSLNASKSEMNVYDIINSLRQMENVFNVDIIGMNM' A
#
# COMPACT_ATOMS: atom_id res chain seq x y z
N SER A 1 1.32 -12.36 -8.37
CA SER A 1 1.26 -11.71 -7.05
C SER A 1 0.29 -12.48 -6.18
N GLN A 2 0.71 -12.88 -4.97
CA GLN A 2 -0.06 -13.73 -4.05
C GLN A 2 -1.27 -12.99 -3.45
N LEU A 3 -1.26 -11.65 -3.48
CA LEU A 3 -2.27 -10.79 -2.85
C LEU A 3 -3.51 -10.52 -3.73
N LYS A 4 -3.49 -10.91 -5.03
CA LYS A 4 -4.54 -10.62 -6.03
C LYS A 4 -4.99 -9.14 -6.07
N LEU A 5 -4.05 -8.21 -5.85
CA LEU A 5 -4.27 -6.77 -5.91
C LEU A 5 -3.83 -6.22 -7.27
N SER A 6 -4.52 -5.19 -7.75
CA SER A 6 -4.06 -4.39 -8.90
C SER A 6 -3.67 -2.99 -8.42
N VAL A 7 -2.47 -2.55 -8.77
CA VAL A 7 -2.04 -1.17 -8.54
C VAL A 7 -2.64 -0.30 -9.63
N LEU A 8 -3.44 0.69 -9.24
CA LEU A 8 -4.07 1.65 -10.15
C LEU A 8 -3.18 2.87 -10.36
N THR A 9 -2.60 3.39 -9.28
CA THR A 9 -1.71 4.55 -9.31
C THR A 9 -0.60 4.41 -8.27
N ILE A 10 0.54 5.02 -8.59
CA ILE A 10 1.67 5.19 -7.68
C ILE A 10 2.06 6.66 -7.75
N HIS A 11 2.05 7.33 -6.61
CA HIS A 11 2.62 8.67 -6.46
C HIS A 11 3.71 8.60 -5.39
N GLN A 12 4.93 9.04 -5.72
CA GLN A 12 6.05 9.05 -4.81
C GLN A 12 6.56 10.47 -4.63
N SER A 13 6.78 10.90 -3.39
CA SER A 13 7.44 12.17 -3.10
C SER A 13 8.91 12.14 -3.51
N VAL A 14 9.50 13.32 -3.71
CA VAL A 14 10.96 13.42 -3.80
C VAL A 14 11.57 12.81 -2.52
N PRO A 15 12.57 11.90 -2.63
CA PRO A 15 13.21 11.35 -1.45
C PRO A 15 13.98 12.42 -0.68
N ILE A 16 13.72 12.55 0.61
CA ILE A 16 14.43 13.43 1.55
C ILE A 16 15.01 12.54 2.65
N ASP A 17 16.30 12.72 2.97
CA ASP A 17 17.01 11.90 3.97
C ASP A 17 16.85 10.39 3.78
N LYS A 18 16.96 9.95 2.51
CA LYS A 18 16.78 8.54 2.08
C LYS A 18 15.40 7.96 2.39
N LYS A 19 14.40 8.80 2.68
CA LYS A 19 13.00 8.41 2.88
C LYS A 19 12.14 9.03 1.79
N ALA A 20 11.16 8.29 1.30
CA ALA A 20 10.16 8.80 0.39
C ALA A 20 8.78 8.32 0.84
N SER A 21 7.78 9.17 0.69
CA SER A 21 6.38 8.79 0.90
C SER A 21 5.82 8.26 -0.41
N ILE A 22 5.22 7.08 -0.38
CA ILE A 22 4.54 6.48 -1.53
C ILE A 22 3.05 6.42 -1.22
N THR A 23 2.23 7.01 -2.08
CA THR A 23 0.78 6.88 -2.11
C THR A 23 0.41 5.90 -3.20
N LEU A 24 -0.29 4.82 -2.82
CA LEU A 24 -0.78 3.79 -3.74
C LEU A 24 -2.30 3.83 -3.79
N SER A 25 -2.88 3.77 -4.99
CA SER A 25 -4.28 3.37 -5.15
C SER A 25 -4.35 1.92 -5.60
N LEU A 26 -5.08 1.10 -4.85
CA LEU A 26 -5.18 -0.33 -5.08
C LEU A 26 -6.62 -0.73 -5.39
N ASN A 27 -6.80 -1.63 -6.33
CA ASN A 27 -8.04 -2.36 -6.52
C ASN A 27 -7.92 -3.73 -5.85
N ALA A 28 -8.72 -3.93 -4.80
CA ALA A 28 -8.79 -5.15 -4.02
C ALA A 28 -10.08 -5.97 -4.26
N SER A 29 -10.88 -5.65 -5.28
CA SER A 29 -12.18 -6.32 -5.53
C SER A 29 -12.09 -7.83 -5.81
N LYS A 30 -10.89 -8.31 -6.18
CA LYS A 30 -10.59 -9.73 -6.42
C LYS A 30 -9.72 -10.36 -5.33
N SER A 31 -9.41 -9.60 -4.27
CA SER A 31 -8.63 -10.10 -3.15
C SER A 31 -9.55 -10.80 -2.16
N GLU A 32 -9.08 -11.92 -1.62
CA GLU A 32 -9.75 -12.63 -0.51
C GLU A 32 -9.28 -12.09 0.86
N MET A 33 -8.29 -11.19 0.86
CA MET A 33 -7.73 -10.59 2.07
C MET A 33 -8.50 -9.33 2.45
N ASN A 34 -8.70 -9.13 3.76
CA ASN A 34 -9.28 -7.89 4.24
C ASN A 34 -8.25 -6.74 4.12
N VAL A 35 -8.74 -5.49 4.19
CA VAL A 35 -7.87 -4.30 4.08
C VAL A 35 -6.78 -4.24 5.15
N TYR A 36 -7.06 -4.73 6.36
CA TYR A 36 -6.10 -4.76 7.47
C TYR A 36 -4.97 -5.77 7.22
N ASP A 37 -5.26 -6.92 6.63
CA ASP A 37 -4.25 -7.94 6.29
C ASP A 37 -3.28 -7.41 5.22
N ILE A 38 -3.80 -6.64 4.26
CA ILE A 38 -3.01 -5.98 3.22
C ILE A 38 -2.08 -4.94 3.87
N ILE A 39 -2.61 -4.10 4.76
CA ILE A 39 -1.83 -3.08 5.48
C ILE A 39 -0.76 -3.72 6.35
N ASN A 40 -1.11 -4.78 7.08
CA ASN A 40 -0.16 -5.52 7.90
C ASN A 40 0.95 -6.10 7.03
N SER A 41 0.62 -6.68 5.88
CA SER A 41 1.61 -7.20 4.93
C SER A 41 2.58 -6.12 4.45
N LEU A 42 2.07 -4.92 4.11
CA LEU A 42 2.91 -3.79 3.70
C LEU A 42 3.80 -3.28 4.84
N ARG A 43 3.28 -3.24 6.08
CA ARG A 43 4.05 -2.84 7.28
C ARG A 43 5.18 -3.80 7.64
N GLN A 44 5.07 -5.07 7.27
CA GLN A 44 6.13 -6.06 7.51
C GLN A 44 7.24 -6.05 6.45
N MET A 45 7.11 -5.24 5.40
CA MET A 45 8.15 -5.14 4.37
C MET A 45 9.39 -4.43 4.90
N GLU A 46 10.56 -4.91 4.49
CA GLU A 46 11.82 -4.26 4.80
C GLU A 46 11.82 -2.81 4.29
N ASN A 47 12.28 -1.87 5.12
CA ASN A 47 12.34 -0.44 4.83
C ASN A 47 10.98 0.30 4.77
N VAL A 48 9.88 -0.33 5.16
CA VAL A 48 8.59 0.36 5.37
C VAL A 48 8.51 0.84 6.82
N PHE A 49 8.45 2.17 7.01
CA PHE A 49 8.39 2.78 8.34
C PHE A 49 6.96 2.91 8.87
N ASN A 50 6.01 3.26 8.01
CA ASN A 50 4.60 3.40 8.38
C ASN A 50 3.71 3.16 7.15
N VAL A 51 2.47 2.73 7.39
CA VAL A 51 1.43 2.58 6.37
C VAL A 51 0.11 3.07 6.96
N ASP A 52 -0.51 4.04 6.28
CA ASP A 52 -1.81 4.61 6.63
C ASP A 52 -2.81 4.47 5.48
N ILE A 53 -4.10 4.37 5.81
CA ILE A 53 -5.19 4.45 4.84
C ILE A 53 -5.59 5.91 4.67
N ILE A 54 -5.46 6.43 3.45
CA ILE A 54 -5.95 7.79 3.11
C ILE A 54 -7.46 7.77 2.82
N GLY A 55 -7.94 6.74 2.15
CA GLY A 55 -9.35 6.57 1.83
C GLY A 55 -9.66 5.18 1.27
N MET A 56 -10.89 4.74 1.45
CA MET A 56 -11.40 3.47 0.94
C MET A 56 -12.84 3.68 0.48
N ASN A 57 -13.13 3.27 -0.75
CA ASN A 57 -14.51 3.16 -1.25
C ASN A 57 -14.89 1.68 -1.24
N MET A 58 -16.05 1.37 -0.68
CA MET A 58 -16.63 0.02 -0.69
C MET A 58 -17.37 -0.24 -1.99
#